data_AF-A0A2W0A8J9-F1
#
_entry.id   AF-A0A2W0A8J9-F1
#
_cell.length_a   1.000
_cell.length_b   1.000
_cell.length_c   1.000
_cell.angle_alpha   90.00
_cell.angle_beta   90.00
_cell.angle_gamma   90.00
#
_symmetry.space_group_name_H-M   'P 1'
#
loop_
_entity.id
_entity.type
_entity.pdbx_description
1 polymer ?
#
loop_
_entity_poly.entity_id
_entity_poly.type
_entity_poly.pdbx_seq_one_letter_code
_entity_poly.pdbx_strand_id
1 'polypeptide(L)'
;DAEFFPGMPKGWGLTFMINNEQAPTGRSAGSLAWAGLANTYYWIDLTRGLGGVYATQIFPFADYKALPLFFEFEKTICELPLG
;
A
#
# COMPACT_ATOMS: atom_id res chain seq x y z
N ASP A 1 -10.11 -7.18 -11.63
CA ASP A 1 -8.75 -7.18 -11.08
C ASP A 1 -8.52 -5.84 -10.42
N ALA A 2 -8.01 -5.79 -9.19
CA ALA A 2 -7.73 -4.53 -8.51
C ALA A 2 -6.22 -4.28 -8.62
N GLU A 3 -5.82 -3.58 -9.68
CA GLU A 3 -4.43 -3.21 -9.85
C GLU A 3 -4.12 -1.97 -9.00
N PHE A 4 -3.35 -2.14 -7.93
CA PHE A 4 -2.78 -1.01 -7.21
C PHE A 4 -1.76 -0.30 -8.11
N PHE A 5 -1.72 1.03 -8.14
CA PHE A 5 -0.81 1.81 -8.98
C PHE A 5 -0.73 1.29 -10.44
N PRO A 6 -1.79 1.49 -11.23
CA PRO A 6 -1.87 0.93 -12.59
C PRO A 6 -0.67 1.29 -13.47
N GLY A 7 -0.12 0.31 -14.17
CA GLY A 7 1.02 0.50 -15.08
C GLY A 7 2.40 0.57 -14.42
N MET A 8 2.48 0.60 -13.08
CA MET A 8 3.74 0.52 -12.36
C MET A 8 4.23 -0.94 -12.30
N PRO A 9 5.49 -1.25 -12.63
CA PRO A 9 6.07 -2.59 -12.50
C PRO A 9 6.05 -3.10 -11.06
N LYS A 10 5.61 -4.35 -10.87
CA LYS A 10 5.53 -5.01 -9.55
C LYS A 10 6.05 -6.43 -9.63
N GLY A 11 6.75 -6.85 -8.59
CA GLY A 11 7.14 -8.23 -8.35
C GLY A 11 6.23 -8.91 -7.33
N TRP A 12 6.46 -10.21 -7.11
CA TRP A 12 5.79 -10.98 -6.08
C TRP A 12 6.82 -11.86 -5.38
N GLY A 13 6.85 -11.78 -4.05
CA GLY A 13 7.54 -12.73 -3.20
C GLY A 13 6.63 -13.92 -2.86
N LEU A 14 7.09 -14.78 -1.94
CA LEU A 14 6.29 -15.91 -1.46
C LEU A 14 5.03 -15.47 -0.70
N THR A 15 5.01 -14.24 -0.20
CA THR A 15 3.97 -13.76 0.74
C THR A 15 3.35 -12.42 0.36
N PHE A 16 4.05 -11.57 -0.41
CA PHE A 16 3.63 -10.19 -0.65
C PHE A 16 3.87 -9.75 -2.10
N MET A 17 3.12 -8.74 -2.52
CA MET A 17 3.44 -7.96 -3.70
C MET A 17 4.63 -7.05 -3.36
N ILE A 18 5.57 -6.92 -4.29
CA ILE A 18 6.77 -6.10 -4.16
C ILE A 18 6.64 -4.93 -5.13
N ASN A 19 6.75 -3.70 -4.63
CA ASN A 19 6.84 -2.53 -5.49
C ASN A 19 8.28 -2.36 -5.98
N ASN A 20 8.49 -2.48 -7.28
CA ASN A 20 9.85 -2.36 -7.84
C ASN A 20 10.33 -0.91 -7.92
N GLU A 21 9.40 0.03 -7.89
CA GLU A 21 9.65 1.46 -7.96
C GLU A 21 9.05 2.17 -6.74
N GLN A 22 9.49 3.41 -6.49
CA GLN A 22 8.89 4.25 -5.46
C GLN A 22 7.43 4.50 -5.80
N ALA A 23 6.53 4.19 -4.85
CA ALA A 23 5.10 4.37 -5.06
C ALA A 23 4.72 5.86 -5.11
N PRO A 24 3.63 6.24 -5.80
CA PRO A 24 3.11 7.62 -5.79
C PRO A 24 2.73 8.14 -4.40
N THR A 25 2.47 7.24 -3.45
CA THR A 25 2.25 7.53 -2.04
C THR A 25 3.55 7.75 -1.26
N GLY A 26 4.72 7.69 -1.90
CA GLY A 26 6.02 7.97 -1.28
C GLY A 26 6.69 6.76 -0.64
N ARG A 27 6.03 5.61 -0.58
CA ARG A 27 6.62 4.33 -0.13
C ARG A 27 7.82 3.95 -1.01
N SER A 28 8.94 3.55 -0.41
CA SER A 28 10.20 3.28 -1.13
C SER A 28 10.09 2.11 -2.12
N ALA A 29 10.96 2.12 -3.14
CA ALA A 29 11.19 0.94 -3.99
C ALA A 29 11.65 -0.26 -3.15
N GLY A 30 11.23 -1.46 -3.52
CA GLY A 30 11.44 -2.72 -2.79
C GLY A 30 10.46 -2.97 -1.64
N SER A 31 9.56 -2.03 -1.37
CA SER A 31 8.54 -2.18 -0.32
C SER A 31 7.53 -3.28 -0.63
N LEU A 32 6.99 -3.86 0.44
CA LEU A 32 6.03 -4.95 0.40
C LEU A 32 4.62 -4.42 0.63
N ALA A 33 3.62 -5.01 -0.03
CA ALA A 33 2.22 -4.66 0.20
C ALA A 33 1.27 -5.83 -0.06
N TRP A 34 0.06 -5.74 0.48
CA TRP A 34 -1.05 -6.63 0.14
C TRP A 34 -2.39 -5.99 0.44
N ALA A 35 -3.44 -6.71 0.04
CA ALA A 35 -4.82 -6.34 0.28
C ALA A 35 -5.68 -7.53 0.72
N GLY A 36 -6.65 -7.26 1.57
CA GLY A 36 -7.68 -8.21 1.99
C GLY A 36 -9.07 -7.71 1.56
N LEU A 37 -9.98 -8.67 1.41
CA LEU A 37 -11.25 -8.49 0.71
C LEU A 37 -12.16 -7.41 1.33
N ALA A 38 -12.14 -7.25 2.65
CA ALA A 38 -12.91 -6.24 3.37
C ALA A 38 -12.28 -4.84 3.33
N ASN A 39 -11.64 -4.46 2.22
CA ASN A 39 -10.85 -3.23 2.05
C ASN A 39 -9.84 -3.04 3.20
N THR A 40 -9.06 -4.08 3.48
CA THR A 40 -7.92 -4.03 4.40
C THR A 40 -6.64 -3.97 3.58
N TYR A 41 -5.74 -3.04 3.87
CA TYR A 41 -4.50 -2.84 3.13
C TYR A 41 -3.34 -2.67 4.10
N TYR A 42 -2.16 -3.16 3.75
CA TYR A 42 -0.97 -2.93 4.55
C TYR A 42 0.26 -2.80 3.67
N TRP A 43 1.28 -2.14 4.22
CA TRP A 43 2.57 -2.00 3.58
C TRP A 43 3.71 -2.09 4.58
N ILE A 44 4.88 -2.50 4.08
CA ILE A 44 6.11 -2.62 4.83
C ILE A 44 7.24 -1.99 4.00
N ASP A 45 7.82 -0.92 4.52
CA ASP A 45 8.95 -0.22 3.96
C ASP A 45 10.20 -0.49 4.81
N LEU A 46 10.95 -1.52 4.41
CA LEU A 46 12.17 -1.94 5.11
C LEU A 46 13.29 -0.91 4.99
N THR A 47 13.34 -0.15 3.89
CA THR A 47 14.35 0.89 3.66
C THR A 47 14.22 2.01 4.67
N ARG A 48 12.98 2.37 5.01
CA ARG A 48 12.67 3.47 5.94
C ARG A 48 12.33 3.00 7.36
N GLY A 49 12.23 1.68 7.59
CA GLY A 49 11.77 1.15 8.88
C GLY A 49 10.33 1.57 9.22
N LEU A 50 9.48 1.74 8.20
CA LEU A 50 8.12 2.26 8.32
C LEU A 50 7.12 1.22 7.80
N GLY A 51 5.92 1.21 8.35
CA GLY A 51 4.85 0.38 7.86
C GLY A 51 3.52 0.81 8.44
N GLY A 52 2.44 0.25 7.90
CA GLY A 52 1.12 0.57 8.38
C GLY A 52 0.06 -0.43 7.92
N VAL A 53 -1.07 -0.37 8.60
CA VAL A 53 -2.26 -1.14 8.28
C VAL A 53 -3.46 -0.19 8.27
N TYR A 54 -4.24 -0.28 7.20
CA TYR A 54 -5.56 0.32 7.07
C TYR A 54 -6.57 -0.82 7.04
N ALA A 55 -7.53 -0.84 7.96
CA ALA A 55 -8.48 -1.94 8.07
C ALA A 55 -9.90 -1.43 8.19
N THR A 56 -10.80 -2.00 7.39
CA THR A 56 -12.23 -1.72 7.44
C THR A 56 -13.03 -3.03 7.45
N GLN A 57 -14.35 -2.91 7.48
CA GLN A 57 -15.29 -4.02 7.29
C GLN A 57 -16.24 -3.70 6.11
N ILE A 58 -15.69 -3.07 5.06
CA ILE A 58 -16.47 -2.54 3.93
C ILE A 58 -16.38 -3.49 2.74
N PHE A 59 -17.49 -3.65 2.03
CA PHE A 59 -17.61 -4.38 0.77
C PHE A 59 -18.40 -3.53 -0.25
N PRO A 60 -18.19 -3.74 -1.57
CA PRO A 60 -17.28 -4.71 -2.19
C PRO A 60 -15.79 -4.31 -2.05
N PHE A 61 -14.88 -5.23 -2.38
CA PHE A 61 -13.44 -4.96 -2.43
C PHE A 61 -13.11 -3.86 -3.44
N ALA A 62 -12.09 -3.05 -3.13
CA ALA A 62 -11.74 -1.84 -3.87
C ALA A 62 -12.90 -0.84 -3.90
N ASP A 63 -13.51 -0.61 -2.73
CA ASP A 63 -14.53 0.40 -2.54
C ASP A 63 -13.99 1.79 -2.88
N TYR A 64 -14.84 2.58 -3.58
CA TYR A 64 -14.49 3.88 -4.15
C TYR A 64 -14.16 4.96 -3.10
N LYS A 65 -14.46 4.73 -1.82
CA LYS A 65 -14.04 5.60 -0.71
C LYS A 65 -12.87 5.00 0.06
N ALA A 66 -12.93 3.69 0.35
CA ALA A 66 -11.92 3.04 1.18
C ALA A 66 -10.53 3.02 0.52
N LEU A 67 -10.45 2.70 -0.78
CA LEU A 67 -9.17 2.59 -1.47
C LEU A 67 -8.46 3.96 -1.62
N PRO A 68 -9.12 5.05 -2.07
CA PRO A 68 -8.48 6.36 -2.09
C PRO A 68 -8.07 6.84 -0.70
N LEU A 69 -8.89 6.59 0.33
CA LEU A 69 -8.55 6.97 1.70
C LEU A 69 -7.31 6.22 2.22
N PHE A 70 -7.16 4.94 1.86
CA PHE A 70 -5.93 4.20 2.15
C PHE A 70 -4.70 4.85 1.49
N PHE A 71 -4.79 5.27 0.22
CA PHE A 71 -3.67 5.94 -0.45
C PHE A 71 -3.29 7.26 0.22
N GLU A 72 -4.27 8.09 0.61
CA GLU A 72 -4.00 9.34 1.34
C GLU A 72 -3.41 9.07 2.73
N PHE A 73 -3.90 8.03 3.43
CA PHE A 73 -3.32 7.60 4.70
C PHE A 73 -1.86 7.16 4.54
N GLU A 74 -1.57 6.25 3.59
CA GLU A 74 -0.21 5.78 3.31
C GLU A 74 0.72 6.96 2.96
N LYS A 75 0.24 7.88 2.12
CA LYS A 75 0.99 9.08 1.72
C LYS A 75 1.34 9.95 2.91
N THR A 76 0.34 10.25 3.75
CA THR A 76 0.55 11.07 4.96
C THR A 76 1.62 10.47 5.85
N ILE A 77 1.57 9.14 6.07
CA ILE A 77 2.56 8.44 6.90
C ILE A 77 3.95 8.46 6.24
N CYS A 78 4.02 8.30 4.92
CA CYS A 78 5.28 8.36 4.17
C CYS A 78 5.90 9.76 4.12
N GLU A 79 5.15 10.84 4.34
CA GLU A 79 5.67 12.22 4.37
C GLU A 79 6.17 12.64 5.76
N LEU A 80 5.82 11.90 6.82
CA LEU A 80 6.27 12.23 8.18
C LEU A 80 7.79 12.10 8.31
N PRO A 81 8.46 13.09 8.93
CA PRO A 81 9.87 12.99 9.27
C PRO A 81 10.06 11.88 10.31
N LEU A 82 10.95 10.93 10.00
CA LEU A 82 11.38 9.92 10.97
C LEU A 82 12.38 10.60 11.92
N GLY A 83 12.05 10.61 13.21
CA GLY A 83 12.87 11.22 14.28
C GLY A 83 14.12 10.44 14.61
#